data_AF-Q3AF69-F1
#
_entry.id   AF-Q3AF69-F1
#
_cell.length_a   1.000
_cell.length_b   1.000
_cell.length_c   1.000
_cell.angle_alpha   90.00
_cell.angle_beta   90.00
_cell.angle_gamma   90.00
#
_symmetry.space_group_name_H-M   'P 1'
#
loop_
_entity.id
_entity.type
_entity.pdbx_description
1 polymer ?
#
loop_
_entity_poly.entity_id
_entity_poly.type
_entity_poly.pdbx_seq_one_letter_code
_entity_poly.pdbx_strand_id
1 'polypeptide(L)' 'MVIFLFWLLVITISVFSFSLSYYLFFFKVKRELTGFKRGILTLMVGLLLFALIFTAVMFVVWPPVI' A
#
# COMPACT_ATOMS: atom_id res chain seq x y z
N MET A 1 17.20 15.47 -9.40
CA MET A 1 17.33 14.00 -9.62
C MET A 1 16.84 13.19 -8.43
N VAL A 2 17.31 13.46 -7.21
CA VAL A 2 16.91 12.73 -5.97
C VAL A 2 15.40 12.75 -5.71
N ILE A 3 14.77 13.93 -5.81
CA ILE A 3 13.32 14.09 -5.60
C ILE A 3 12.52 13.26 -6.62
N PHE A 4 12.92 13.26 -7.90
CA PHE A 4 12.26 12.48 -8.93
C PHE A 4 12.35 10.97 -8.66
N LEU A 5 13.51 10.49 -8.22
CA LEU A 5 13.71 9.09 -7.86
C LEU A 5 12.84 8.69 -6.66
N PHE A 6 12.72 9.57 -5.66
CA PHE A 6 11.84 9.38 -4.50
C PHE A 6 10.36 9.27 -4.91
N TRP A 7 9.87 10.18 -5.76
CA TRP A 7 8.49 10.12 -6.27
C TRP A 7 8.20 8.85 -7.06
N LEU A 8 9.15 8.41 -7.90
CA LEU A 8 9.03 7.17 -8.65
C LEU A 8 8.87 5.97 -7.69
N LEU A 9 9.69 5.93 -6.64
CA LEU A 9 9.68 4.88 -5.62
C LEU A 9 8.36 4.85 -4.85
N VAL A 10 7.83 6.02 -4.47
CA VAL A 10 6.51 6.16 -3.82
C VAL A 10 5.39 5.62 -4.72
N ILE A 11 5.40 5.97 -6.01
CA ILE A 11 4.38 5.50 -6.96
C ILE A 11 4.45 3.98 -7.12
N THR A 12 5.64 3.42 -7.26
CA THR A 12 5.82 1.96 -7.40
C THR A 12 5.32 1.21 -6.15
N ILE A 13 5.62 1.71 -4.95
CA ILE A 13 5.13 1.13 -3.69
C ILE A 13 3.61 1.19 -3.59
N SER A 14 2.99 2.32 -3.95
CA SER A 14 1.53 2.48 -3.96
C SER A 14 0.86 1.46 -4.86
N VAL A 15 1.35 1.31 -6.09
CA VAL A 15 0.82 0.35 -7.07
C VAL A 15 0.99 -1.09 -6.57
N PHE A 16 2.15 -1.41 -5.99
CA PHE A 16 2.42 -2.73 -5.44
C PHE A 16 1.50 -3.09 -4.27
N SER A 17 1.35 -2.20 -3.27
CA SER A 17 0.46 -2.40 -2.12
C SER A 17 -1.01 -2.54 -2.51
N PHE A 18 -1.45 -1.75 -3.50
CA PHE A 18 -2.82 -1.84 -4.02
C PHE A 18 -3.06 -3.17 -4.74
N SER A 19 -2.13 -3.59 -5.60
CA SER A 19 -2.19 -4.88 -6.30
C SER A 19 -2.18 -6.07 -5.33
N LEU A 20 -1.32 -6.02 -4.30
CA LEU A 20 -1.23 -7.06 -3.27
C LEU A 20 -2.53 -7.17 -2.46
N SER A 21 -3.12 -6.04 -2.09
CA SER A 21 -4.40 -6.00 -1.39
C SER A 21 -5.51 -6.57 -2.26
N TYR A 22 -5.58 -6.17 -3.53
CA TYR A 22 -6.55 -6.71 -4.47
C TYR A 22 -6.41 -8.23 -4.61
N TYR A 23 -5.20 -8.74 -4.76
CA TYR A 23 -4.95 -10.19 -4.81
C TYR A 23 -5.44 -10.92 -3.55
N LEU A 24 -5.08 -10.42 -2.36
CA LEU A 24 -5.51 -11.03 -1.10
C LEU A 24 -7.04 -11.06 -0.95
N PHE A 25 -7.71 -9.95 -1.27
CA PHE A 25 -9.14 -9.89 -1.14
C PHE A 25 -9.87 -10.65 -2.24
N PHE A 26 -9.43 -10.57 -3.50
CA PHE A 26 -10.10 -11.17 -4.65
C PHE A 26 -9.88 -12.68 -4.80
N PHE A 27 -8.69 -13.19 -4.44
CA PHE A 27 -8.37 -14.62 -4.51
C PHE A 27 -8.56 -15.36 -3.17
N LYS A 28 -8.26 -14.73 -2.02
CA LYS A 28 -8.20 -15.44 -0.73
C LYS A 28 -9.48 -15.36 0.11
N VAL A 29 -10.26 -14.28 -0.01
CA VAL A 29 -11.52 -14.11 0.76
C VAL A 29 -12.68 -14.76 0.01
N LYS A 30 -13.15 -15.92 0.48
CA LYS A 30 -14.29 -16.66 -0.09
C LYS A 30 -15.62 -15.92 0.13
N ARG A 31 -16.32 -15.68 -0.99
CA ARG A 31 -17.79 -15.69 -1.26
C ARG A 31 -18.83 -14.99 -0.36
N GLU A 32 -18.55 -14.46 0.82
CA GLU A 32 -19.62 -13.90 1.68
C GLU A 32 -19.75 -12.37 1.71
N LEU A 33 -18.74 -11.63 1.24
CA LEU A 33 -18.79 -10.17 1.15
C LEU A 33 -19.31 -9.74 -0.22
N THR A 34 -20.38 -8.92 -0.24
CA THR A 34 -20.82 -8.23 -1.46
C THR A 34 -19.66 -7.46 -2.09
N GLY A 35 -19.62 -7.39 -3.43
CA GLY A 35 -18.50 -6.80 -4.18
C GLY A 35 -18.10 -5.40 -3.70
N PHE A 36 -19.08 -4.62 -3.23
CA PHE A 36 -18.87 -3.29 -2.64
C PHE A 36 -18.11 -3.32 -1.30
N LYS A 37 -18.54 -4.15 -0.34
CA LYS A 37 -17.85 -4.27 0.97
C LYS A 37 -16.44 -4.83 0.80
N ARG A 38 -16.25 -5.76 -0.14
CA ARG A 38 -14.94 -6.30 -0.51
C ARG A 38 -14.03 -5.20 -1.07
N GLY A 39 -14.56 -4.34 -1.94
CA GLY A 39 -13.84 -3.19 -2.49
C GLY A 39 -13.37 -2.20 -1.41
N ILE A 40 -14.28 -1.81 -0.51
CA ILE A 40 -13.93 -0.90 0.61
C ILE A 40 -12.85 -1.52 1.51
N LEU A 41 -13.01 -2.80 1.86
CA LEU A 41 -12.04 -3.50 2.71
C LEU A 41 -10.67 -3.62 2.03
N THR A 42 -10.65 -3.85 0.72
CA THR A 42 -9.42 -3.88 -0.09
C THR A 42 -8.75 -2.50 -0.10
N LEU A 43 -9.52 -1.43 -0.24
CA LEU A 43 -9.05 -0.05 -0.19
C LEU A 43 -8.45 0.29 1.18
N MET A 44 -9.14 -0.05 2.27
CA MET A 44 -8.66 0.18 3.64
C MET A 44 -7.35 -0.55 3.91
N VAL A 45 -7.24 -1.81 3.52
CA VAL A 45 -6.00 -2.59 3.70
C VAL A 45 -4.88 -2.10 2.78
N GLY A 46 -5.19 -1.70 1.55
CA GLY A 46 -4.22 -1.10 0.64
C GLY A 46 -3.64 0.21 1.17
N LEU A 47 -4.49 1.06 1.73
CA LEU A 47 -4.08 2.30 2.40
C LEU A 47 -3.24 2.03 3.65
N LEU A 48 -3.60 1.03 4.46
CA LEU A 48 -2.84 0.63 5.64
C LEU A 48 -1.44 0.13 5.25
N LEU A 49 -1.33 -0.76 4.27
CA LEU A 49 -0.05 -1.29 3.78
C LEU A 49 0.80 -0.19 3.14
N PHE A 50 0.17 0.71 2.39
CA PHE A 50 0.87 1.88 1.84
C PHE A 50 1.45 2.76 2.95
N ALA A 51 0.65 3.10 3.98
CA ALA A 51 1.12 3.92 5.09
C ALA A 51 2.29 3.28 5.82
N LEU A 52 2.22 1.97 6.13
CA LEU A 52 3.31 1.24 6.79
C LEU A 52 4.61 1.26 5.98
N ILE A 53 4.55 0.95 4.69
CA ILE A 53 5.76 0.95 3.84
C ILE A 53 6.29 2.37 3.66
N PHE A 54 5.41 3.35 3.47
CA PHE A 54 5.81 4.75 3.36
C PHE A 54 6.53 5.23 4.64
N THR A 55 6.00 4.92 5.82
CA THR A 55 6.66 5.25 7.09
C THR A 55 8.00 4.56 7.23
N ALA A 56 8.11 3.28 6.87
CA ALA A 56 9.38 2.55 6.88
C ALA A 56 10.42 3.18 5.94
N VAL A 57 10.02 3.54 4.72
CA VAL A 57 10.90 4.22 3.76
C VAL A 57 11.31 5.59 4.27
N MET A 58 10.40 6.38 4.83
CA MET A 58 10.73 7.70 5.41
C MET A 58 11.73 7.58 6.55
N PHE A 59 11.61 6.55 7.41
CA PHE A 59 12.55 6.30 8.48
C PHE A 59 13.94 5.88 7.98
N VAL A 60 14.03 5.16 6.86
CA VAL A 60 15.31 4.76 6.24
C VAL A 60 15.96 5.94 5.52
N VAL A 61 15.19 6.76 4.79
CA VAL A 61 15.71 7.90 4.04
C VAL A 61 16.06 9.07 4.95
N TRP A 62 15.29 9.27 6.02
CA TRP A 62 15.50 10.30 7.01
C TRP A 62 15.38 9.67 8.40
N PRO A 63 16.43 8.99 8.89
CA PRO A 63 16.44 8.53 10.27
C PRO A 63 16.21 9.76 11.15
N PRO A 64 15.21 9.75 12.05
CA PRO A 64 15.02 10.85 12.97
C PRO A 64 16.36 11.03 13.68
N VAL A 65 16.93 12.21 13.51
CA VAL A 65 18.16 12.61 14.19
C VAL A 65 17.77 12.74 15.66
N ILE A 66 17.81 11.61 16.37
CA ILE A 66 17.72 11.54 17.83
C ILE A 66 19.11 11.88 18.37
#